data_AF-A0A8T5S899-F1
#
_entry.id   AF-A0A8T5S899-F1
#
_cell.length_a   1.000
_cell.length_b   1.000
_cell.length_c   1.000
_cell.angle_alpha   90.00
_cell.angle_beta   90.00
_cell.angle_gamma   90.00
#
_symmetry.space_group_name_H-M   'P 1'
#
loop_
_entity.id
_entity.type
_entity.pdbx_description
1 polymer ?
#
loop_
_entity_poly.entity_id
_entity_poly.type
_entity_poly.pdbx_seq_one_letter_code
_entity_poly.pdbx_strand_id
1 'polypeptide(L)'
;IEEVNSITNQNERDEQINLIAKNLNIDRSHILTKLDENLKLIGEEIKGKELIQIDTYIEKTGMSYNLFIEFINGLGLNYFKKGDLLIFNENKIEESKKGIKSMLQEKSKSENIIQLGDIDVTSSIVETLLQELQNDEKIKGIFYNNEGDLVFYTEKGIESLMLENNFMFSFHDFFYGKILEDKEIKILYSIFEALLKEKKLNGTFDEETLTFASSDVIFAQDYNNVLFSFEEMITAYIKNFNTEFEKIKKILTKRNETIFPQEIKMIQGRIDVINEKYIHWRNGLEAFVRKANSSLLNKQGYTVKKYKSTSFSTEKKEDIKFFEDDPEVMDLISKFNKWVKLFNELELKYGNVIFYQKRLINDAENIEIKNKLADLLTKLNLA
;
A
#
# COMPACT_ATOMS: atom_id res chain seq x y z
N ILE A 1 33.58 36.47 -33.75
CA ILE A 1 32.19 35.98 -33.59
C ILE A 1 32.23 34.49 -33.27
N GLU A 2 32.81 33.65 -34.13
CA GLU A 2 33.00 32.21 -33.86
C GLU A 2 33.68 31.95 -32.50
N GLU A 3 34.80 32.65 -32.23
CA GLU A 3 35.53 32.54 -30.95
C GLU A 3 34.73 32.99 -29.71
N VAL A 4 33.73 33.85 -29.89
CA VAL A 4 32.83 34.30 -28.80
C VAL A 4 31.67 33.32 -28.61
N ASN A 5 31.20 32.70 -29.69
CA ASN A 5 30.10 31.72 -29.65
C ASN A 5 30.57 30.35 -29.14
N SER A 6 31.86 30.02 -29.26
CA SER A 6 32.43 28.81 -28.67
C SER A 6 32.53 28.83 -27.14
N ILE A 7 32.27 29.97 -26.49
CA ILE A 7 32.36 30.12 -25.03
C ILE A 7 30.98 29.91 -24.40
N THR A 8 30.83 28.83 -23.65
CA THR A 8 29.56 28.42 -23.03
C THR A 8 29.24 29.18 -21.73
N ASN A 9 30.26 29.72 -21.04
CA ASN A 9 30.10 30.47 -19.80
C ASN A 9 29.83 31.96 -20.08
N GLN A 10 28.72 32.49 -19.55
CA GLN A 10 28.28 33.87 -19.77
C GLN A 10 29.32 34.92 -19.32
N ASN A 11 29.99 34.70 -18.18
CA ASN A 11 30.97 35.64 -17.64
C ASN A 11 32.25 35.65 -18.47
N GLU A 12 32.73 34.48 -18.88
CA GLU A 12 33.90 34.34 -19.76
C GLU A 12 33.61 34.93 -21.16
N ARG A 13 32.37 34.75 -21.64
CA ARG A 13 31.93 35.33 -22.91
C ARG A 13 31.93 36.85 -22.86
N ASP A 14 31.46 37.45 -21.78
CA ASP A 14 31.48 38.90 -21.57
C ASP A 14 32.91 39.45 -21.42
N GLU A 15 33.78 38.75 -20.71
CA GLU A 15 35.21 39.08 -20.63
C GLU A 15 35.88 39.04 -22.00
N GLN A 16 35.60 38.00 -22.80
CA GLN A 16 36.16 37.87 -24.14
C GLN A 16 35.62 38.95 -25.10
N ILE A 17 34.34 39.33 -25.00
CA ILE A 17 33.77 40.44 -25.76
C ILE A 17 34.50 41.75 -25.41
N ASN A 18 34.75 42.01 -24.13
CA ASN A 18 35.49 43.20 -23.68
C ASN A 18 36.95 43.18 -24.19
N LEU A 19 37.59 42.01 -24.19
CA LEU A 19 38.95 41.83 -24.67
C LEU A 19 39.04 42.10 -26.19
N ILE A 20 38.11 41.56 -26.97
CA ILE A 20 38.03 41.76 -28.42
C ILE A 20 37.70 43.21 -28.76
N ALA A 21 36.78 43.85 -28.03
CA ALA A 21 36.48 45.28 -28.18
C ALA A 21 37.73 46.15 -28.01
N LYS A 22 38.50 45.86 -26.96
CA LYS A 22 39.76 46.55 -26.66
C LYS A 22 40.84 46.27 -27.72
N ASN A 23 40.99 45.04 -28.16
CA ASN A 23 42.01 44.63 -29.14
C ASN A 23 41.73 45.19 -30.55
N LEU A 24 40.46 45.26 -30.95
CA LEU A 24 40.03 45.79 -32.24
C LEU A 24 39.78 47.31 -32.21
N ASN A 25 39.86 47.94 -31.03
CA ASN A 25 39.57 49.35 -30.81
C ASN A 25 38.17 49.77 -31.32
N ILE A 26 37.17 48.95 -31.01
CA ILE A 26 35.76 49.18 -31.36
C ILE A 26 34.90 49.14 -30.10
N ASP A 27 33.74 49.79 -30.13
CA ASP A 27 32.81 49.74 -29.02
C ASP A 27 32.23 48.34 -28.81
N ARG A 28 32.03 47.95 -27.55
CA ARG A 28 31.35 46.70 -27.17
C ARG A 28 30.01 46.55 -27.87
N SER A 29 29.25 47.64 -27.98
CA SER A 29 27.96 47.68 -28.69
C SER A 29 28.09 47.22 -30.14
N HIS A 30 29.19 47.53 -30.81
CA HIS A 30 29.43 47.13 -32.19
C HIS A 30 29.64 45.62 -32.35
N ILE A 31 30.23 44.97 -31.34
CA ILE A 31 30.37 43.50 -31.28
C ILE A 31 29.01 42.85 -30.99
N LEU A 32 28.25 43.39 -30.03
CA LEU A 32 26.91 42.91 -29.69
C LEU A 32 25.96 43.00 -30.89
N THR A 33 25.94 44.12 -31.61
CA THR A 33 25.15 44.27 -32.84
C THR A 33 25.54 43.22 -33.89
N LYS A 34 26.83 42.91 -34.04
CA LYS A 34 27.30 41.88 -34.97
C LYS A 34 26.91 40.46 -34.53
N LEU A 35 26.84 40.20 -33.22
CA LEU A 35 26.32 38.93 -32.69
C LEU A 35 24.82 38.81 -32.94
N ASP A 36 24.04 39.87 -32.73
CA ASP A 36 22.60 39.90 -33.02
C ASP A 36 22.31 39.74 -34.52
N GLU A 37 23.09 40.40 -35.38
CA GLU A 37 23.03 40.20 -36.83
C GLU A 37 23.31 38.74 -37.20
N ASN A 38 24.32 38.11 -36.58
CA ASN A 38 24.63 36.70 -36.81
C ASN A 38 23.50 35.77 -36.34
N LEU A 39 22.90 36.02 -35.18
CA LEU A 39 21.73 35.26 -34.72
C LEU A 39 20.54 35.40 -35.67
N LYS A 40 20.29 36.60 -36.20
CA LYS A 40 19.26 36.81 -37.24
C LYS A 40 19.57 36.02 -38.51
N LEU A 41 20.81 36.04 -38.98
CA LEU A 41 21.23 35.27 -40.16
C LEU A 41 21.06 33.76 -39.94
N ILE A 42 21.42 33.25 -38.76
CA ILE A 42 21.20 31.85 -38.39
C ILE A 42 19.70 31.54 -38.35
N GLY A 43 18.87 32.43 -37.80
CA GLY A 43 17.41 32.27 -37.79
C GLY A 43 16.81 32.19 -39.20
N GLU A 44 17.26 33.06 -40.12
CA GLU A 44 16.85 33.00 -41.53
C GLU A 44 17.39 31.75 -42.25
N GLU A 45 18.61 31.30 -41.94
CA GLU A 45 19.15 30.03 -42.43
C GLU A 45 18.26 28.85 -42.01
N ILE A 46 17.84 28.81 -40.73
CA ILE A 46 16.99 27.75 -40.19
C ILE A 46 15.63 27.74 -40.88
N LYS A 47 14.99 28.90 -41.09
CA LYS A 47 13.71 29.01 -41.80
C LYS A 47 13.76 28.46 -43.23
N GLY A 48 14.92 28.51 -43.88
CA GLY A 48 15.13 28.00 -45.23
C GLY A 48 15.47 26.50 -45.30
N LYS A 49 15.65 25.82 -44.17
CA LYS A 49 16.04 24.40 -44.14
C LYS A 49 14.86 23.48 -43.86
N GLU A 50 14.91 22.30 -44.47
CA GLU A 50 13.93 21.25 -44.21
C GLU A 50 14.15 20.55 -42.87
N LEU A 51 15.40 20.49 -42.41
CA LEU A 51 15.81 19.89 -41.13
C LEU A 51 17.14 20.49 -40.64
N ILE A 52 17.36 20.46 -39.33
CA ILE A 52 18.63 20.83 -38.69
C ILE A 52 19.02 19.84 -37.59
N GLN A 53 20.32 19.76 -37.28
CA GLN A 53 20.87 19.09 -36.10
C GLN A 53 21.02 20.10 -34.96
N ILE A 54 20.47 19.81 -33.77
CA ILE A 54 20.43 20.74 -32.64
C ILE A 54 21.84 21.07 -32.20
N ASP A 55 22.70 20.07 -31.99
CA ASP A 55 24.08 20.26 -31.53
C ASP A 55 24.89 21.18 -32.46
N THR A 56 24.74 20.99 -33.79
CA THR A 56 25.41 21.85 -34.78
C THR A 56 25.00 23.31 -34.64
N TYR A 57 23.74 23.59 -34.32
CA TYR A 57 23.23 24.95 -34.21
C TYR A 57 23.41 25.56 -32.81
N ILE A 58 23.45 24.73 -31.77
CA ILE A 58 23.92 25.11 -30.43
C ILE A 58 25.36 25.63 -30.52
N GLU A 59 26.25 24.92 -31.22
CA GLU A 59 27.63 25.38 -31.43
C GLU A 59 27.71 26.68 -32.24
N LYS A 60 26.92 26.81 -33.32
CA LYS A 60 26.88 28.04 -34.14
C LYS A 60 26.39 29.27 -33.37
N THR A 61 25.42 29.08 -32.48
CA THR A 61 24.78 30.17 -31.72
C THR A 61 25.48 30.46 -30.39
N GLY A 62 26.17 29.46 -29.83
CA GLY A 62 26.74 29.52 -28.48
C GLY A 62 25.67 29.58 -27.39
N MET A 63 24.51 28.96 -27.62
CA MET A 63 23.40 28.90 -26.67
C MET A 63 23.40 27.59 -25.89
N SER A 64 22.85 27.59 -24.68
CA SER A 64 22.48 26.33 -24.02
C SER A 64 21.25 25.73 -24.71
N TYR A 65 21.04 24.41 -24.55
CA TYR A 65 19.92 23.71 -25.17
C TYR A 65 18.57 24.40 -24.94
N ASN A 66 18.24 24.74 -23.69
CA ASN A 66 16.97 25.39 -23.35
C ASN A 66 16.79 26.75 -24.06
N LEU A 67 17.83 27.57 -24.07
CA LEU A 67 17.81 28.88 -24.75
C LEU A 67 17.70 28.72 -26.27
N PHE A 68 18.31 27.67 -26.83
CA PHE A 68 18.20 27.36 -28.25
C PHE A 68 16.77 26.95 -28.62
N ILE A 69 16.12 26.10 -27.82
CA ILE A 69 14.72 25.72 -28.04
C ILE A 69 13.78 26.93 -27.92
N GLU A 70 14.01 27.81 -26.94
CA GLU A 70 13.26 29.08 -26.84
C GLU A 70 13.46 29.98 -28.07
N PHE A 71 14.70 30.07 -28.58
CA PHE A 71 15.00 30.79 -29.81
C PHE A 71 14.23 30.21 -31.00
N ILE A 72 14.23 28.88 -31.18
CA ILE A 72 13.48 28.20 -32.25
C ILE A 72 11.98 28.48 -32.12
N ASN A 73 11.42 28.37 -30.91
CA ASN A 73 10.01 28.67 -30.66
C ASN A 73 9.68 30.14 -31.01
N GLY A 74 10.61 31.06 -30.76
CA GLY A 74 10.52 32.47 -31.17
C GLY A 74 10.56 32.72 -32.68
N LEU A 75 11.02 31.76 -33.48
CA LEU A 75 10.98 31.85 -34.95
C LEU A 75 9.58 31.56 -35.53
N GLY A 76 8.65 31.03 -34.73
CA GLY A 76 7.29 30.69 -35.17
C GLY A 76 7.22 29.51 -36.15
N LEU A 77 8.24 28.65 -36.14
CA LEU A 77 8.30 27.46 -36.98
C LEU A 77 7.63 26.28 -36.29
N ASN A 78 6.80 25.54 -37.03
CA ASN A 78 6.33 24.22 -36.60
C ASN A 78 7.43 23.19 -36.88
N TYR A 79 7.80 22.40 -35.88
CA TYR A 79 8.83 21.38 -36.05
C TYR A 79 8.50 20.09 -35.30
N PHE A 80 9.01 18.99 -35.84
CA PHE A 80 9.02 17.69 -35.20
C PHE A 80 10.43 17.38 -34.71
N LYS A 81 10.60 17.18 -33.39
CA LYS A 81 11.89 16.80 -32.80
C LYS A 81 12.02 15.28 -32.73
N LYS A 82 13.16 14.77 -33.21
CA LYS A 82 13.53 13.35 -33.16
C LYS A 82 14.99 13.22 -32.78
N GLY A 83 15.28 12.97 -31.51
CA GLY A 83 16.67 13.02 -31.01
C GLY A 83 17.29 14.40 -31.21
N ASP A 84 18.48 14.43 -31.78
CA ASP A 84 19.21 15.66 -32.14
C ASP A 84 18.65 16.36 -33.40
N LEU A 85 17.57 15.88 -34.02
CA LEU A 85 17.04 16.47 -35.26
C LEU A 85 15.77 17.29 -35.01
N LEU A 86 15.71 18.48 -35.60
CA LEU A 86 14.47 19.25 -35.78
C LEU A 86 14.07 19.22 -37.26
N ILE A 87 12.87 18.72 -37.55
CA ILE A 87 12.32 18.59 -38.90
C ILE A 87 11.23 19.65 -39.08
N PHE A 88 11.37 20.53 -40.07
CA PHE A 88 10.42 21.61 -40.36
C PHE A 88 9.53 21.31 -41.59
N ASN A 89 9.98 20.45 -42.49
CA ASN A 89 9.24 20.11 -43.71
C ASN A 89 7.97 19.31 -43.38
N GLU A 90 6.80 19.84 -43.74
CA GLU A 90 5.50 19.24 -43.45
C GLU A 90 5.34 17.80 -43.96
N ASN A 91 5.81 17.51 -45.19
CA ASN A 91 5.71 16.15 -45.74
C ASN A 91 6.57 15.15 -44.94
N LYS A 92 7.79 15.54 -44.55
CA LYS A 92 8.67 14.71 -43.72
C LYS A 92 8.13 14.55 -42.29
N ILE A 93 7.47 15.57 -41.76
CA ILE A 93 6.75 15.49 -40.48
C ILE A 93 5.63 14.45 -40.59
N GLU A 94 4.80 14.51 -41.63
CA GLU A 94 3.71 13.53 -41.83
C GLU A 94 4.22 12.11 -42.09
N GLU A 95 5.31 11.94 -42.84
CA GLU A 95 5.99 10.64 -42.98
C GLU A 95 6.49 10.10 -41.64
N SER A 96 7.09 10.97 -40.81
CA SER A 96 7.58 10.60 -39.48
C SER A 96 6.42 10.21 -38.55
N LYS A 97 5.33 10.98 -38.55
CA LYS A 97 4.09 10.64 -37.84
C LYS A 97 3.57 9.27 -38.28
N LYS A 98 3.44 9.03 -39.59
CA LYS A 98 2.95 7.76 -40.13
C LYS A 98 3.84 6.59 -39.72
N GLY A 99 5.17 6.78 -39.73
CA GLY A 99 6.13 5.79 -39.24
C GLY A 99 5.91 5.43 -37.77
N ILE A 100 5.69 6.43 -36.91
CA ILE A 100 5.38 6.22 -35.49
C ILE A 100 4.03 5.51 -35.32
N LYS A 101 2.99 5.90 -36.06
CA LYS A 101 1.68 5.23 -36.03
C LYS A 101 1.82 3.75 -36.36
N SER A 102 2.54 3.41 -37.44
CA SER A 102 2.77 2.02 -37.84
C SER A 102 3.59 1.24 -36.82
N MET A 103 4.65 1.84 -36.27
CA MET A 103 5.48 1.23 -35.23
C MET A 103 4.65 0.89 -33.98
N LEU A 104 3.86 1.84 -33.48
CA LEU A 104 3.01 1.64 -32.30
C LEU A 104 1.96 0.55 -32.54
N GLN A 105 1.34 0.53 -33.71
CA GLN A 105 0.36 -0.51 -34.07
C GLN A 105 0.96 -1.92 -34.18
N GLU A 106 2.20 -2.04 -34.65
CA GLU A 106 2.86 -3.34 -34.78
C GLU A 106 3.34 -3.84 -33.42
N LYS A 107 4.08 -2.99 -32.69
CA LYS A 107 4.66 -3.36 -31.39
C LYS A 107 3.60 -3.57 -30.31
N SER A 108 2.49 -2.81 -30.33
CA SER A 108 1.44 -2.94 -29.30
C SER A 108 0.80 -4.33 -29.24
N LYS A 109 0.89 -5.12 -30.31
CA LYS A 109 0.36 -6.48 -30.36
C LYS A 109 1.20 -7.51 -29.60
N SER A 110 2.48 -7.20 -29.33
CA SER A 110 3.43 -8.17 -28.80
C SER A 110 4.19 -7.68 -27.56
N GLU A 111 4.45 -6.38 -27.48
CA GLU A 111 5.20 -5.74 -26.40
C GLU A 111 4.26 -5.25 -25.29
N ASN A 112 4.74 -5.31 -24.04
CA ASN A 112 4.04 -4.75 -22.89
C ASN A 112 4.22 -3.22 -22.81
N ILE A 113 5.42 -2.78 -23.18
CA ILE A 113 5.85 -1.40 -23.05
C ILE A 113 6.57 -1.02 -24.35
N ILE A 114 6.23 0.13 -24.91
CA ILE A 114 6.91 0.71 -26.06
C ILE A 114 7.56 2.01 -25.61
N GLN A 115 8.89 2.04 -25.63
CA GLN A 115 9.65 3.27 -25.44
C GLN A 115 9.64 4.07 -26.74
N LEU A 116 9.18 5.32 -26.67
CA LEU A 116 9.19 6.22 -27.83
C LEU A 116 10.57 6.89 -28.03
N GLY A 117 11.52 6.67 -27.12
CA GLY A 117 12.89 7.19 -27.20
C GLY A 117 12.96 8.71 -27.13
N ASP A 118 13.97 9.31 -27.78
CA ASP A 118 14.23 10.76 -27.80
C ASP A 118 13.20 11.61 -28.57
N ILE A 119 11.97 11.11 -28.75
CA ILE A 119 10.87 11.89 -29.31
C ILE A 119 10.42 12.86 -28.22
N ASP A 120 10.69 14.15 -28.43
CA ASP A 120 10.31 15.19 -27.49
C ASP A 120 8.80 15.43 -27.55
N VAL A 121 8.12 15.00 -26.49
CA VAL A 121 6.67 15.08 -26.33
C VAL A 121 6.19 16.51 -26.24
N THR A 122 7.06 17.46 -25.87
CA THR A 122 6.66 18.86 -25.72
C THR A 122 6.36 19.54 -27.06
N SER A 123 6.72 18.93 -28.19
CA SER A 123 6.24 19.43 -29.48
C SER A 123 4.74 19.19 -29.60
N SER A 124 3.98 20.27 -29.81
CA SER A 124 2.52 20.22 -30.03
C SER A 124 2.10 19.21 -31.09
N ILE A 125 2.99 18.90 -32.04
CA ILE A 125 2.84 17.92 -33.10
C ILE A 125 2.81 16.48 -32.56
N VAL A 126 3.66 16.16 -31.58
CA VAL A 126 3.68 14.84 -30.93
C VAL A 126 2.45 14.67 -30.06
N GLU A 127 2.08 15.66 -29.25
CA GLU A 127 0.83 15.59 -28.46
C GLU A 127 -0.40 15.37 -29.35
N THR A 128 -0.50 16.09 -30.47
CA THR A 128 -1.58 15.91 -31.44
C THR A 128 -1.58 14.51 -32.04
N LEU A 129 -0.39 13.99 -32.40
CA LEU A 129 -0.24 12.64 -32.93
C LEU A 129 -0.72 11.56 -31.93
N LEU A 130 -0.37 11.73 -30.66
CA LEU A 130 -0.74 10.80 -29.59
C LEU A 130 -2.25 10.84 -29.33
N GLN A 131 -2.83 12.04 -29.28
CA GLN A 131 -4.28 12.23 -29.14
C GLN A 131 -5.05 11.65 -30.32
N GLU A 132 -4.59 11.85 -31.56
CA GLU A 132 -5.20 11.24 -32.75
C GLU A 132 -5.21 9.71 -32.66
N LEU A 133 -4.10 9.11 -32.26
CA LEU A 133 -3.97 7.65 -32.14
C LEU A 133 -4.91 7.06 -31.08
N GLN A 134 -5.12 7.77 -29.96
CA GLN A 134 -6.07 7.39 -28.92
C GLN A 134 -7.52 7.62 -29.36
N ASN A 135 -7.82 8.74 -30.03
CA ASN A 135 -9.17 9.07 -30.48
C ASN A 135 -9.68 8.16 -31.61
N ASP A 136 -8.77 7.70 -32.49
CA ASP A 136 -9.11 6.77 -33.58
C ASP A 136 -9.32 5.32 -33.09
N GLU A 137 -9.20 5.03 -31.78
CA GLU A 137 -9.22 3.69 -31.17
C GLU A 137 -8.22 2.68 -31.81
N LYS A 138 -7.24 3.17 -32.55
CA LYS A 138 -6.27 2.34 -33.29
C LYS A 138 -5.27 1.65 -32.38
N ILE A 139 -5.01 2.24 -31.22
CA ILE A 139 -4.15 1.68 -30.18
C ILE A 139 -4.87 1.81 -28.83
N LYS A 140 -4.80 0.76 -28.00
CA LYS A 140 -5.30 0.76 -26.63
C LYS A 140 -4.10 0.74 -25.67
N GLY A 141 -4.03 1.74 -24.82
CA GLY A 141 -2.94 1.89 -23.86
C GLY A 141 -2.86 3.29 -23.28
N ILE A 142 -1.86 3.51 -22.42
CA ILE A 142 -1.67 4.73 -21.65
C ILE A 142 -0.26 5.26 -21.91
N PHE A 143 -0.16 6.55 -22.23
CA PHE A 143 1.11 7.25 -22.29
C PHE A 143 1.50 7.77 -20.91
N TYR A 144 2.72 7.46 -20.49
CA TYR A 144 3.28 7.84 -19.21
C TYR A 144 4.69 8.36 -19.39
N ASN A 145 4.99 9.50 -18.78
CA ASN A 145 6.33 10.07 -18.78
C ASN A 145 7.10 9.50 -17.58
N ASN A 146 8.08 8.65 -17.85
CA ASN A 146 8.92 8.03 -16.84
C ASN A 146 10.30 8.68 -16.86
N GLU A 147 10.60 9.51 -15.86
CA GLU A 147 11.90 10.17 -15.70
C GLU A 147 12.40 10.98 -16.92
N GLY A 148 11.47 11.47 -17.77
CA GLY A 148 11.78 12.24 -18.97
C GLY A 148 11.57 11.47 -20.27
N ASP A 149 11.42 10.14 -20.21
CA ASP A 149 11.14 9.30 -21.36
C ASP A 149 9.65 9.01 -21.50
N LEU A 150 9.11 9.26 -22.70
CA LEU A 150 7.74 8.89 -22.99
C LEU A 150 7.62 7.40 -23.26
N VAL A 151 6.81 6.77 -22.43
CA VAL A 151 6.55 5.34 -22.48
C VAL A 151 5.07 5.11 -22.79
N PHE A 152 4.80 4.19 -23.71
CA PHE A 152 3.44 3.71 -23.97
C PHE A 152 3.25 2.33 -23.35
N TYR A 153 2.36 2.27 -22.37
CA TYR A 153 1.88 1.01 -21.79
C TYR A 153 0.76 0.47 -22.65
N THR A 154 1.00 -0.68 -23.27
CA THR A 154 0.02 -1.33 -24.14
C THR A 154 -1.06 -1.99 -23.29
N GLU A 155 -2.19 -2.36 -23.89
CA GLU A 155 -3.23 -3.17 -23.24
C GLU A 155 -2.64 -4.41 -22.53
N LYS A 156 -1.74 -5.12 -23.21
CA LYS A 156 -1.03 -6.29 -22.66
C LYS A 156 -0.10 -5.93 -21.49
N GLY A 157 0.55 -4.76 -21.54
CA GLY A 157 1.37 -4.26 -20.45
C GLY A 157 0.56 -3.92 -19.22
N ILE A 158 -0.58 -3.26 -19.41
CA ILE A 158 -1.53 -2.96 -18.33
C ILE A 158 -2.11 -4.25 -17.74
N GLU A 159 -2.47 -5.23 -18.58
CA GLU A 159 -2.89 -6.56 -18.12
C GLU A 159 -1.81 -7.20 -17.22
N SER A 160 -0.55 -7.14 -17.67
CA SER A 160 0.59 -7.68 -16.91
C SER A 160 0.76 -6.98 -15.56
N LEU A 161 0.66 -5.64 -15.51
CA LEU A 161 0.74 -4.86 -14.27
C LEU A 161 -0.34 -5.27 -13.26
N MET A 162 -1.58 -5.47 -13.71
CA MET A 162 -2.67 -5.92 -12.84
C MET A 162 -2.45 -7.34 -12.31
N LEU A 163 -1.93 -8.24 -13.14
CA LEU A 163 -1.65 -9.62 -12.77
C LEU A 163 -0.45 -9.76 -11.83
N GLU A 164 0.58 -8.95 -12.03
CA GLU A 164 1.74 -8.88 -11.13
C GLU A 164 1.35 -8.35 -9.74
N ASN A 165 0.34 -7.49 -9.67
CA ASN A 165 -0.18 -6.91 -8.42
C ASN A 165 -1.52 -7.53 -7.99
N ASN A 166 -1.78 -8.80 -8.33
CA ASN A 166 -3.08 -9.47 -8.13
C ASN A 166 -3.59 -9.59 -6.68
N PHE A 167 -2.81 -9.17 -5.68
CA PHE A 167 -3.26 -9.07 -4.29
C PHE A 167 -4.05 -7.80 -4.02
N MET A 168 -3.52 -6.64 -4.43
CA MET A 168 -4.13 -5.34 -4.21
C MET A 168 -3.46 -4.30 -5.12
N PHE A 169 -4.24 -3.44 -5.78
CA PHE A 169 -3.72 -2.31 -6.56
C PHE A 169 -4.76 -1.20 -6.67
N SER A 170 -4.30 0.05 -6.78
CA SER A 170 -5.10 1.16 -7.31
C SER A 170 -4.69 1.46 -8.75
N PHE A 171 -5.64 1.89 -9.57
CA PHE A 171 -5.34 2.40 -10.92
C PHE A 171 -4.34 3.55 -10.90
N HIS A 172 -4.39 4.41 -9.87
CA HIS A 172 -3.46 5.53 -9.73
C HIS A 172 -2.02 5.08 -9.42
N ASP A 173 -1.85 3.94 -8.75
CA ASP A 173 -0.53 3.44 -8.35
C ASP A 173 0.28 2.94 -9.55
N PHE A 174 -0.37 2.54 -10.64
CA PHE A 174 0.32 2.11 -11.86
C PHE A 174 1.08 3.24 -12.57
N PHE A 175 0.65 4.49 -12.36
CA PHE A 175 1.18 5.66 -13.08
C PHE A 175 1.45 6.81 -12.11
N TYR A 176 2.44 6.60 -11.23
CA TYR A 176 2.74 7.53 -10.15
C TYR A 176 2.97 8.96 -10.65
N GLY A 177 2.28 9.93 -10.04
CA GLY A 177 2.39 11.35 -10.40
C GLY A 177 1.61 11.78 -11.65
N LYS A 178 0.94 10.85 -12.36
CA LYS A 178 0.02 11.18 -13.46
C LYS A 178 -1.42 11.27 -12.95
N ILE A 179 -2.12 12.33 -13.33
CA ILE A 179 -3.58 12.41 -13.19
C ILE A 179 -4.17 11.65 -14.37
N LEU A 180 -4.88 10.56 -14.08
CA LEU A 180 -5.51 9.73 -15.11
C LEU A 180 -6.73 10.44 -15.70
N GLU A 181 -6.81 10.46 -17.02
CA GLU A 181 -7.98 10.99 -17.74
C GLU A 181 -9.12 9.96 -17.76
N ASP A 182 -10.38 10.42 -17.92
CA ASP A 182 -11.56 9.55 -18.01
C ASP A 182 -11.44 8.44 -19.06
N LYS A 183 -10.76 8.74 -20.18
CA LYS A 183 -10.50 7.75 -21.25
C LYS A 183 -9.53 6.67 -20.78
N GLU A 184 -8.49 7.05 -20.05
CA GLU A 184 -7.49 6.13 -19.51
C GLU A 184 -8.09 5.25 -18.41
N ILE A 185 -8.91 5.83 -17.54
CA ILE A 185 -9.69 5.09 -16.53
C ILE A 185 -10.60 4.05 -17.20
N LYS A 186 -11.29 4.42 -18.30
CA LYS A 186 -12.12 3.46 -19.06
C LYS A 186 -11.31 2.31 -19.67
N ILE A 187 -10.10 2.59 -20.16
CA ILE A 187 -9.20 1.54 -20.68
C ILE A 187 -8.83 0.58 -19.55
N LEU A 188 -8.41 1.10 -18.39
CA LEU A 188 -8.07 0.29 -17.23
C LEU A 188 -9.25 -0.57 -16.77
N TYR A 189 -10.45 0.02 -16.66
CA TYR A 189 -11.67 -0.71 -16.33
C TYR A 189 -11.98 -1.83 -17.32
N SER A 190 -11.90 -1.56 -18.62
CA SER A 190 -12.17 -2.57 -19.65
C SER A 190 -11.24 -3.78 -19.53
N ILE A 191 -9.96 -3.55 -19.21
CA ILE A 191 -8.96 -4.61 -19.02
C ILE A 191 -9.24 -5.37 -17.72
N PHE A 192 -9.52 -4.64 -16.65
CA PHE A 192 -9.87 -5.21 -15.35
C PHE A 192 -11.11 -6.11 -15.42
N GLU A 193 -12.20 -5.67 -16.05
CA GLU A 193 -13.42 -6.47 -16.22
C GLU A 193 -13.16 -7.75 -17.03
N ALA A 194 -12.32 -7.66 -18.06
CA ALA A 194 -11.92 -8.84 -18.83
C ALA A 194 -11.18 -9.84 -17.95
N LEU A 195 -10.22 -9.37 -17.13
CA LEU A 195 -9.47 -10.21 -16.19
C LEU A 195 -10.36 -10.88 -15.12
N LEU A 196 -11.37 -10.17 -14.59
CA LEU A 196 -12.37 -10.75 -13.69
C LEU A 196 -13.21 -11.82 -14.39
N LYS A 197 -13.70 -11.53 -15.61
CA LYS A 197 -14.54 -12.45 -16.39
C LYS A 197 -13.79 -13.72 -16.77
N GLU A 198 -12.51 -13.60 -17.08
CA GLU A 198 -11.59 -14.72 -17.35
C GLU A 198 -11.15 -15.45 -16.08
N LYS A 199 -11.54 -14.97 -14.89
CA LYS A 199 -11.14 -15.49 -13.58
C LYS A 199 -9.63 -15.48 -13.33
N LYS A 200 -8.91 -14.58 -14.00
CA LYS A 200 -7.50 -14.32 -13.73
C LYS A 200 -7.32 -13.46 -12.48
N LEU A 201 -8.28 -12.60 -12.18
CA LEU A 201 -8.40 -11.88 -10.92
C LEU A 201 -9.63 -12.38 -10.14
N ASN A 202 -9.52 -12.42 -8.82
CA ASN A 202 -10.62 -12.79 -7.93
C ASN A 202 -10.61 -11.89 -6.69
N GLY A 203 -11.63 -11.05 -6.56
CA GLY A 203 -11.68 -10.01 -5.53
C GLY A 203 -12.82 -9.04 -5.73
N THR A 204 -12.74 -7.89 -5.04
CA THR A 204 -13.69 -6.78 -5.19
C THR A 204 -12.99 -5.54 -5.67
N PHE A 205 -13.72 -4.69 -6.38
CA PHE A 205 -13.26 -3.39 -6.83
C PHE A 205 -14.10 -2.30 -6.19
N ASP A 206 -13.44 -1.29 -5.64
CA ASP A 206 -14.07 -0.08 -5.14
C ASP A 206 -14.02 0.99 -6.22
N GLU A 207 -15.20 1.37 -6.74
CA GLU A 207 -15.32 2.34 -7.83
C GLU A 207 -15.01 3.78 -7.38
N GLU A 208 -15.14 4.11 -6.10
CA GLU A 208 -14.85 5.46 -5.58
C GLU A 208 -13.34 5.69 -5.47
N THR A 209 -12.60 4.67 -5.02
CA THR A 209 -11.16 4.74 -4.81
C THR A 209 -10.34 4.11 -5.94
N LEU A 210 -11.01 3.53 -6.94
CA LEU A 210 -10.42 2.79 -8.06
C LEU A 210 -9.43 1.71 -7.61
N THR A 211 -9.79 1.00 -6.53
CA THR A 211 -8.90 0.04 -5.85
C THR A 211 -9.46 -1.37 -5.93
N PHE A 212 -8.62 -2.30 -6.37
CA PHE A 212 -8.88 -3.73 -6.32
C PHE A 212 -8.28 -4.33 -5.04
N ALA A 213 -9.02 -5.23 -4.40
CA ALA A 213 -8.51 -6.10 -3.34
C ALA A 213 -8.89 -7.55 -3.62
N SER A 214 -7.92 -8.46 -3.53
CA SER A 214 -8.16 -9.88 -3.76
C SER A 214 -9.05 -10.49 -2.68
N SER A 215 -9.72 -11.59 -3.01
CA SER A 215 -10.52 -12.35 -2.04
C SER A 215 -9.70 -12.81 -0.83
N ASP A 216 -8.41 -13.07 -1.00
CA ASP A 216 -7.51 -13.49 0.09
C ASP A 216 -7.23 -12.33 1.05
N VAL A 217 -7.01 -11.12 0.53
CA VAL A 217 -6.82 -9.91 1.34
C VAL A 217 -8.10 -9.61 2.13
N ILE A 218 -9.26 -9.66 1.47
CA ILE A 218 -10.56 -9.44 2.13
C ILE A 218 -10.79 -10.49 3.21
N PHE A 219 -10.48 -11.76 2.92
CA PHE A 219 -10.60 -12.84 3.89
C PHE A 219 -9.70 -12.62 5.10
N ALA A 220 -8.44 -12.22 4.90
CA ALA A 220 -7.51 -11.93 6.00
C ALA A 220 -8.01 -10.77 6.88
N GLN A 221 -8.52 -9.70 6.27
CA GLN A 221 -9.11 -8.58 7.00
C GLN A 221 -10.34 -9.02 7.81
N ASP A 222 -11.25 -9.78 7.20
CA ASP A 222 -12.43 -10.34 7.86
C ASP A 222 -12.05 -11.26 9.02
N TYR A 223 -11.03 -12.10 8.83
CA TYR A 223 -10.51 -13.00 9.84
C TYR A 223 -9.99 -12.22 11.06
N ASN A 224 -9.14 -11.22 10.82
CA ASN A 224 -8.56 -10.39 11.87
C ASN A 224 -9.64 -9.64 12.66
N ASN A 225 -10.68 -9.14 11.98
CA ASN A 225 -11.82 -8.49 12.65
C ASN A 225 -12.58 -9.45 13.59
N VAL A 226 -12.78 -10.70 13.15
CA VAL A 226 -13.41 -11.74 13.98
C VAL A 226 -12.54 -12.10 15.18
N LEU A 227 -11.23 -12.26 14.97
CA LEU A 227 -10.26 -12.57 16.03
C LEU A 227 -10.22 -11.46 17.09
N PHE A 228 -10.10 -10.20 16.64
CA PHE A 228 -10.11 -9.04 17.52
C PHE A 228 -11.39 -8.96 18.37
N SER A 229 -12.55 -9.12 17.74
CA SER A 229 -13.84 -9.13 18.44
C SER A 229 -13.92 -10.24 19.50
N PHE A 230 -13.33 -11.41 19.22
CA PHE A 230 -13.28 -12.52 20.16
C PHE A 230 -12.35 -12.24 21.34
N GLU A 231 -11.18 -11.66 21.07
CA GLU A 231 -10.22 -11.23 22.08
C GLU A 231 -10.84 -10.19 23.03
N GLU A 232 -11.52 -9.17 22.49
CA GLU A 232 -12.20 -8.16 23.29
C GLU A 232 -13.24 -8.80 24.24
N MET A 233 -14.03 -9.75 23.72
CA MET A 233 -15.05 -10.46 24.48
C MET A 233 -14.45 -11.28 25.63
N ILE A 234 -13.41 -12.08 25.36
CA ILE A 234 -12.73 -12.88 26.39
C ILE A 234 -12.06 -11.97 27.42
N THR A 235 -11.39 -10.91 26.98
CA THR A 235 -10.71 -9.96 27.86
C THR A 235 -11.70 -9.30 28.81
N ALA A 236 -12.90 -8.94 28.33
CA ALA A 236 -13.97 -8.43 29.17
C ALA A 236 -14.43 -9.46 30.23
N TYR A 237 -14.53 -10.74 29.88
CA TYR A 237 -14.90 -11.79 30.84
C TYR A 237 -13.80 -12.03 31.88
N ILE A 238 -12.54 -12.12 31.45
CA ILE A 238 -11.37 -12.24 32.32
C ILE A 238 -11.29 -11.07 33.30
N LYS A 239 -11.53 -9.84 32.83
CA LYS A 239 -11.57 -8.65 33.68
C LYS A 239 -12.61 -8.76 34.80
N ASN A 240 -13.78 -9.33 34.50
CA ASN A 240 -14.82 -9.58 35.51
C ASN A 240 -14.38 -10.63 36.54
N PHE A 241 -13.79 -11.76 36.10
CA PHE A 241 -13.21 -12.76 37.00
C PHE A 241 -12.18 -12.13 37.93
N ASN A 242 -11.22 -11.39 37.37
CA ASN A 242 -10.16 -10.72 38.13
C ASN A 242 -10.74 -9.73 39.15
N THR A 243 -11.73 -8.94 38.74
CA THR A 243 -12.36 -7.93 39.62
C THR A 243 -13.03 -8.57 40.83
N GLU A 244 -13.76 -9.68 40.65
CA GLU A 244 -14.37 -10.37 41.79
C GLU A 244 -13.34 -11.16 42.61
N PHE A 245 -12.32 -11.73 41.96
CA PHE A 245 -11.23 -12.42 42.62
C PHE A 245 -10.47 -11.50 43.56
N GLU A 246 -10.09 -10.29 43.13
CA GLU A 246 -9.37 -9.33 43.99
C GLU A 246 -10.17 -8.94 45.25
N LYS A 247 -11.50 -8.84 45.12
CA LYS A 247 -12.37 -8.56 46.26
C LYS A 247 -12.42 -9.73 47.24
N ILE A 248 -12.43 -10.97 46.73
CA ILE A 248 -12.33 -12.18 47.56
C ILE A 248 -10.95 -12.28 48.21
N LYS A 249 -9.88 -12.08 47.43
CA LYS A 249 -8.48 -12.12 47.88
C LYS A 249 -8.28 -11.17 49.04
N LYS A 250 -8.73 -9.92 48.94
CA LYS A 250 -8.64 -8.92 50.02
C LYS A 250 -9.23 -9.39 51.36
N ILE A 251 -10.28 -10.20 51.34
CA ILE A 251 -10.89 -10.76 52.57
C ILE A 251 -10.06 -11.95 53.05
N LEU A 252 -9.74 -12.88 52.16
CA LEU A 252 -9.05 -14.13 52.49
C LEU A 252 -7.57 -13.94 52.89
N THR A 253 -6.95 -12.80 52.56
CA THR A 253 -5.54 -12.52 52.90
C THR A 253 -5.35 -11.60 54.10
N LYS A 254 -6.43 -11.31 54.85
CA LYS A 254 -6.33 -10.52 56.09
C LYS A 254 -5.37 -11.19 57.08
N ARG A 255 -4.40 -10.43 57.59
CA ARG A 255 -3.40 -10.93 58.54
C ARG A 255 -3.84 -10.64 59.97
N ASN A 256 -3.83 -11.66 60.83
CA ASN A 256 -4.15 -11.57 62.26
C ASN A 256 -5.52 -10.95 62.59
N GLU A 257 -6.43 -10.89 61.62
CA GLU A 257 -7.80 -10.43 61.80
C GLU A 257 -8.77 -11.61 61.69
N THR A 258 -9.84 -11.56 62.47
CA THR A 258 -10.93 -12.53 62.33
C THR A 258 -11.77 -12.16 61.11
N ILE A 259 -11.92 -13.10 60.17
CA ILE A 259 -12.91 -12.99 59.09
C ILE A 259 -14.31 -13.20 59.69
N PHE A 260 -15.14 -12.16 59.59
CA PHE A 260 -16.47 -12.15 60.17
C PHE A 260 -17.49 -12.91 59.30
N PRO A 261 -18.59 -13.44 59.89
CA PRO A 261 -19.63 -14.13 59.13
C PRO A 261 -20.21 -13.34 57.95
N GLN A 262 -20.29 -12.01 58.05
CA GLN A 262 -20.75 -11.16 56.95
C GLN A 262 -19.77 -11.17 55.76
N GLU A 263 -18.47 -11.20 56.02
CA GLU A 263 -17.44 -11.27 54.98
C GLU A 263 -17.42 -12.65 54.30
N ILE A 264 -17.70 -13.72 55.05
CA ILE A 264 -17.90 -15.07 54.49
C ILE A 264 -19.09 -15.07 53.53
N LYS A 265 -20.22 -14.44 53.91
CA LYS A 265 -21.37 -14.27 53.01
C LYS A 265 -21.01 -13.44 51.77
N MET A 266 -20.17 -12.41 51.91
CA MET A 266 -19.69 -11.62 50.76
C MET A 266 -18.84 -12.48 49.81
N ILE A 267 -17.97 -13.35 50.33
CA ILE A 267 -17.18 -14.26 49.49
C ILE A 267 -18.12 -15.18 48.70
N GLN A 268 -19.05 -15.86 49.38
CA GLN A 268 -20.00 -16.76 48.71
C GLN A 268 -20.83 -16.03 47.65
N GLY A 269 -21.40 -14.87 47.98
CA GLY A 269 -22.19 -14.10 47.02
C GLY A 269 -21.40 -13.64 45.78
N ARG A 270 -20.09 -13.40 45.91
CA ARG A 270 -19.23 -13.08 44.75
C ARG A 270 -18.96 -14.29 43.87
N ILE A 271 -18.77 -15.46 44.49
CA ILE A 271 -18.62 -16.73 43.77
C ILE A 271 -19.92 -17.04 43.02
N ASP A 272 -21.07 -16.90 43.67
CA ASP A 272 -22.38 -17.15 43.06
C ASP A 272 -22.61 -16.26 41.82
N VAL A 273 -22.29 -14.96 41.93
CA VAL A 273 -22.36 -14.02 40.79
C VAL A 273 -21.48 -14.45 39.61
N ILE A 274 -20.28 -14.96 39.89
CA ILE A 274 -19.38 -15.46 38.85
C ILE A 274 -19.91 -16.76 38.25
N ASN A 275 -20.40 -17.69 39.07
CA ASN A 275 -20.96 -18.95 38.62
C ASN A 275 -22.18 -18.76 37.70
N GLU A 276 -23.09 -17.83 38.06
CA GLU A 276 -24.22 -17.45 37.21
C GLU A 276 -23.76 -16.88 35.86
N LYS A 277 -22.83 -15.92 35.88
CA LYS A 277 -22.31 -15.28 34.65
C LYS A 277 -21.50 -16.23 33.79
N TYR A 278 -20.74 -17.13 34.40
CA TYR A 278 -19.87 -18.08 33.71
C TYR A 278 -20.65 -18.96 32.73
N ILE A 279 -21.82 -19.46 33.11
CA ILE A 279 -22.66 -20.29 32.23
C ILE A 279 -23.00 -19.51 30.95
N HIS A 280 -23.40 -18.25 31.10
CA HIS A 280 -23.72 -17.38 29.97
C HIS A 280 -22.49 -17.06 29.12
N TRP A 281 -21.35 -16.76 29.74
CA TRP A 281 -20.09 -16.48 29.03
C TRP A 281 -19.60 -17.68 28.24
N ARG A 282 -19.64 -18.87 28.82
CA ARG A 282 -19.25 -20.11 28.14
C ARG A 282 -20.13 -20.37 26.92
N ASN A 283 -21.44 -20.29 27.08
CA ASN A 283 -22.38 -20.44 25.96
C ASN A 283 -22.15 -19.37 24.88
N GLY A 284 -21.85 -18.14 25.28
CA GLY A 284 -21.50 -17.04 24.37
C GLY A 284 -20.24 -17.31 23.56
N LEU A 285 -19.17 -17.78 24.21
CA LEU A 285 -17.91 -18.16 23.56
C LEU A 285 -18.11 -19.30 22.56
N GLU A 286 -18.77 -20.38 22.99
CA GLU A 286 -19.06 -21.53 22.13
C GLU A 286 -19.91 -21.14 20.91
N ALA A 287 -20.92 -20.28 21.11
CA ALA A 287 -21.74 -19.76 20.03
C ALA A 287 -20.96 -18.86 19.06
N PHE A 288 -20.08 -18.00 19.58
CA PHE A 288 -19.21 -17.14 18.77
C PHE A 288 -18.29 -17.98 17.89
N VAL A 289 -17.55 -18.92 18.49
CA VAL A 289 -16.62 -19.81 17.77
C VAL A 289 -17.36 -20.60 16.70
N ARG A 290 -18.54 -21.16 17.01
CA ARG A 290 -19.37 -21.88 16.03
C ARG A 290 -19.78 -20.99 14.85
N LYS A 291 -20.19 -19.75 15.12
CA LYS A 291 -20.59 -18.78 14.08
C LYS A 291 -19.38 -18.37 13.22
N ALA A 292 -18.26 -18.05 13.85
CA ALA A 292 -17.00 -17.70 13.20
C ALA A 292 -16.53 -18.83 12.27
N ASN A 293 -16.45 -20.06 12.79
CA ASN A 293 -16.12 -21.26 12.02
C ASN A 293 -17.00 -21.44 10.78
N SER A 294 -18.33 -21.31 10.95
CA SER A 294 -19.26 -21.49 9.84
C SER A 294 -19.10 -20.40 8.78
N SER A 295 -18.95 -19.14 9.22
CA SER A 295 -18.78 -17.99 8.32
C SER A 295 -17.48 -18.06 7.53
N LEU A 296 -16.34 -18.28 8.22
CA LEU A 296 -15.02 -18.29 7.61
C LEU A 296 -14.82 -19.50 6.68
N LEU A 297 -15.33 -20.68 7.04
CA LEU A 297 -15.29 -21.84 6.15
C LEU A 297 -16.13 -21.62 4.89
N ASN A 298 -17.33 -21.02 5.03
CA ASN A 298 -18.18 -20.75 3.88
C ASN A 298 -17.51 -19.80 2.89
N LYS A 299 -16.80 -18.77 3.39
CA LYS A 299 -16.00 -17.85 2.55
C LYS A 299 -14.87 -18.55 1.79
N GLN A 300 -14.33 -19.64 2.35
CA GLN A 300 -13.32 -20.49 1.72
C GLN A 300 -13.95 -21.62 0.86
N GLY A 301 -15.28 -21.68 0.71
CA GLY A 301 -15.98 -22.71 -0.08
C GLY A 301 -16.17 -24.06 0.62
N TYR A 302 -16.07 -24.10 1.95
CA TYR A 302 -16.20 -25.31 2.76
C TYR A 302 -17.36 -25.24 3.74
N THR A 303 -17.93 -26.39 4.09
CA THR A 303 -18.88 -26.52 5.20
C THR A 303 -18.19 -27.13 6.42
N VAL A 304 -18.69 -26.85 7.62
CA VAL A 304 -18.16 -27.43 8.88
C VAL A 304 -18.14 -28.96 8.82
N LYS A 305 -19.20 -29.59 8.27
CA LYS A 305 -19.29 -31.05 8.13
C LYS A 305 -18.21 -31.61 7.21
N LYS A 306 -17.95 -30.92 6.09
CA LYS A 306 -16.92 -31.31 5.12
C LYS A 306 -15.54 -31.20 5.78
N TYR A 307 -15.21 -30.06 6.40
CA TYR A 307 -13.93 -29.85 7.09
C TYR A 307 -13.64 -30.90 8.18
N LYS A 308 -14.66 -31.22 9.00
CA LYS A 308 -14.54 -32.19 10.10
C LYS A 308 -14.51 -33.66 9.65
N SER A 309 -14.89 -33.97 8.41
CA SER A 309 -14.76 -35.34 7.89
C SER A 309 -13.29 -35.72 7.61
N THR A 310 -12.95 -36.99 7.86
CA THR A 310 -11.59 -37.57 7.76
C THR A 310 -11.03 -37.63 6.34
N SER A 311 -11.74 -37.11 5.33
CA SER A 311 -11.42 -37.23 3.90
C SER A 311 -10.50 -36.13 3.36
N PHE A 312 -10.10 -35.15 4.17
CA PHE A 312 -9.05 -34.20 3.77
C PHE A 312 -7.69 -34.79 4.09
N SER A 313 -6.78 -34.80 3.10
CA SER A 313 -5.36 -34.99 3.37
C SER A 313 -4.88 -33.93 4.37
N THR A 314 -3.95 -34.30 5.24
CA THR A 314 -3.37 -33.39 6.25
C THR A 314 -2.85 -32.09 5.62
N GLU A 315 -2.20 -32.18 4.45
CA GLU A 315 -1.72 -31.02 3.68
C GLU A 315 -2.86 -30.06 3.28
N LYS A 316 -4.02 -30.55 2.84
CA LYS A 316 -5.15 -29.69 2.47
C LYS A 316 -5.87 -29.06 3.65
N LYS A 317 -5.65 -29.57 4.88
CA LYS A 317 -6.20 -28.94 6.09
C LYS A 317 -5.34 -27.77 6.56
N GLU A 318 -4.03 -27.82 6.32
CA GLU A 318 -3.10 -26.75 6.73
C GLU A 318 -3.41 -25.42 6.02
N ASP A 319 -3.91 -25.47 4.79
CA ASP A 319 -4.29 -24.28 4.01
C ASP A 319 -5.68 -23.71 4.38
N ILE A 320 -6.50 -24.43 5.15
CA ILE A 320 -7.85 -23.99 5.52
C ILE A 320 -7.83 -23.36 6.90
N LYS A 321 -8.19 -22.08 6.99
CA LYS A 321 -8.29 -21.37 8.27
C LYS A 321 -9.57 -21.74 9.00
N PHE A 322 -9.47 -22.59 10.02
CA PHE A 322 -10.54 -22.93 10.95
C PHE A 322 -10.32 -22.21 12.29
N PHE A 323 -11.25 -21.33 12.65
CA PHE A 323 -11.08 -20.38 13.76
C PHE A 323 -10.82 -21.07 15.11
N GLU A 324 -11.47 -22.20 15.39
CA GLU A 324 -11.26 -22.97 16.62
C GLU A 324 -9.88 -23.63 16.71
N ASP A 325 -9.23 -23.89 15.57
CA ASP A 325 -7.90 -24.50 15.50
C ASP A 325 -6.77 -23.44 15.57
N ASP A 326 -7.11 -22.15 15.62
CA ASP A 326 -6.13 -21.07 15.68
C ASP A 326 -5.41 -21.03 17.05
N PRO A 327 -4.06 -20.99 17.08
CA PRO A 327 -3.30 -20.94 18.33
C PRO A 327 -3.67 -19.79 19.27
N GLU A 328 -3.99 -18.60 18.74
CA GLU A 328 -4.38 -17.44 19.53
C GLU A 328 -5.76 -17.65 20.16
N VAL A 329 -6.71 -18.20 19.39
CA VAL A 329 -8.04 -18.56 19.89
C VAL A 329 -7.93 -19.62 21.00
N MET A 330 -7.10 -20.65 20.80
CA MET A 330 -6.86 -21.67 21.82
C MET A 330 -6.24 -21.09 23.10
N ASP A 331 -5.26 -20.20 22.99
CA ASP A 331 -4.64 -19.55 24.14
C ASP A 331 -5.64 -18.67 24.90
N LEU A 332 -6.47 -17.89 24.21
CA LEU A 332 -7.51 -17.07 24.82
C LEU A 332 -8.54 -17.92 25.59
N ILE A 333 -9.00 -19.02 24.99
CA ILE A 333 -9.90 -19.98 25.65
C ILE A 333 -9.21 -20.63 26.85
N SER A 334 -7.93 -20.98 26.73
CA SER A 334 -7.13 -21.54 27.83
C SER A 334 -7.01 -20.56 29.00
N LYS A 335 -6.74 -19.28 28.74
CA LYS A 335 -6.72 -18.22 29.75
C LYS A 335 -8.07 -18.09 30.47
N PHE A 336 -9.17 -18.10 29.73
CA PHE A 336 -10.52 -18.11 30.32
C PHE A 336 -10.75 -19.34 31.21
N ASN A 337 -10.41 -20.53 30.72
CA ASN A 337 -10.57 -21.79 31.47
C ASN A 337 -9.71 -21.86 32.74
N LYS A 338 -8.53 -21.24 32.75
CA LYS A 338 -7.70 -21.11 33.97
C LYS A 338 -8.43 -20.33 35.06
N TRP A 339 -9.14 -19.24 34.71
CA TRP A 339 -9.96 -18.49 35.66
C TRP A 339 -11.14 -19.30 36.18
N VAL A 340 -11.84 -20.03 35.31
CA VAL A 340 -12.93 -20.93 35.70
C VAL A 340 -12.42 -21.98 36.70
N LYS A 341 -11.28 -22.61 36.42
CA LYS A 341 -10.67 -23.59 37.32
C LYS A 341 -10.31 -22.97 38.67
N LEU A 342 -9.75 -21.76 38.67
CA LEU A 342 -9.42 -21.04 39.91
C LEU A 342 -10.67 -20.77 40.75
N PHE A 343 -11.76 -20.30 40.16
CA PHE A 343 -13.01 -20.04 40.88
C PHE A 343 -13.66 -21.32 41.44
N ASN A 344 -13.65 -22.41 40.68
CA ASN A 344 -14.12 -23.72 41.16
C ASN A 344 -13.28 -24.22 42.34
N GLU A 345 -11.95 -24.08 42.27
CA GLU A 345 -11.08 -24.45 43.38
C GLU A 345 -11.29 -23.55 44.60
N LEU A 346 -11.53 -22.26 44.38
CA LEU A 346 -11.79 -21.28 45.43
C LEU A 346 -13.11 -21.59 46.15
N GLU A 347 -14.20 -21.86 45.43
CA GLU A 347 -15.50 -22.28 45.98
C GLU A 347 -15.39 -23.48 46.93
N LEU A 348 -14.61 -24.48 46.54
CA LEU A 348 -14.44 -25.70 47.33
C LEU A 348 -13.56 -25.50 48.57
N LYS A 349 -12.67 -24.51 48.59
CA LYS A 349 -11.56 -24.47 49.56
C LYS A 349 -11.42 -23.18 50.36
N TYR A 350 -12.14 -22.11 50.04
CA TYR A 350 -12.02 -20.84 50.78
C TYR A 350 -12.37 -21.01 52.27
N GLY A 351 -13.28 -21.92 52.61
CA GLY A 351 -13.60 -22.26 54.00
C GLY A 351 -12.40 -22.81 54.80
N ASN A 352 -11.51 -23.57 54.14
CA ASN A 352 -10.30 -24.10 54.77
C ASN A 352 -9.29 -22.98 55.09
N VAL A 353 -9.20 -21.96 54.22
CA VAL A 353 -8.38 -20.76 54.47
C VAL A 353 -8.83 -20.08 55.77
N ILE A 354 -10.13 -19.84 55.90
CA ILE A 354 -10.73 -19.20 57.09
C ILE A 354 -10.49 -20.06 58.33
N PHE A 355 -10.65 -21.38 58.23
CA PHE A 355 -10.43 -22.31 59.32
C PHE A 355 -8.99 -22.28 59.84
N TYR A 356 -8.00 -22.35 58.94
CA TYR A 356 -6.59 -22.32 59.31
C TYR A 356 -6.17 -20.96 59.88
N GLN A 357 -6.65 -19.85 59.32
CA GLN A 357 -6.41 -18.51 59.87
C GLN A 357 -6.97 -18.36 61.29
N LYS A 358 -8.20 -18.82 61.54
CA LYS A 358 -8.78 -18.79 62.89
C LYS A 358 -7.98 -19.62 63.89
N ARG A 359 -7.46 -20.77 63.48
CA ARG A 359 -6.58 -21.57 64.37
C ARG A 359 -5.27 -20.87 64.67
N LEU A 360 -4.64 -20.21 63.69
CA LEU A 360 -3.38 -19.50 63.90
C LEU A 360 -3.54 -18.22 64.74
N ILE A 361 -4.73 -17.63 64.81
CA ILE A 361 -5.03 -16.54 65.76
C ILE A 361 -4.96 -17.05 67.22
N ASN A 362 -5.42 -18.28 67.46
CA ASN A 362 -5.46 -18.88 68.79
C ASN A 362 -4.14 -19.59 69.17
N ASP A 363 -3.41 -20.11 68.19
CA ASP A 363 -2.14 -20.83 68.35
C ASP A 363 -1.16 -20.41 67.24
N ALA A 364 -0.45 -19.31 67.50
CA ALA A 364 0.41 -18.66 66.52
C ALA A 364 1.71 -19.43 66.23
N GLU A 365 2.08 -20.43 67.04
CA GLU A 365 3.31 -21.21 66.87
C GLU A 365 3.09 -22.52 66.10
N ASN A 366 1.86 -22.81 65.68
CA ASN A 366 1.53 -24.05 64.97
C ASN A 366 2.12 -24.11 63.55
N ILE A 367 3.32 -24.70 63.41
CA ILE A 367 4.06 -24.80 62.15
C ILE A 367 3.30 -25.62 61.10
N GLU A 368 2.62 -26.70 61.50
CA GLU A 368 1.89 -27.56 60.56
C GLU A 368 0.73 -26.81 59.89
N ILE A 369 -0.03 -26.04 60.67
CA ILE A 369 -1.15 -25.24 60.15
C ILE A 369 -0.62 -24.08 59.30
N LYS A 370 0.52 -23.47 59.66
CA LYS A 370 1.17 -22.46 58.81
C LYS A 370 1.53 -23.01 57.44
N ASN A 371 2.11 -24.19 57.37
CA ASN A 371 2.48 -24.82 56.09
C ASN A 371 1.23 -25.15 55.26
N LYS A 372 0.19 -25.75 55.88
CA LYS A 372 -1.08 -26.05 55.20
C LYS A 372 -1.77 -24.78 54.68
N LEU A 373 -1.72 -23.68 55.43
CA LEU A 373 -2.27 -22.40 54.99
C LEU A 373 -1.44 -21.82 53.83
N ALA A 374 -0.11 -21.84 53.92
CA ALA A 374 0.77 -21.34 52.86
C ALA A 374 0.55 -22.09 51.53
N ASP A 375 0.54 -23.43 51.56
CA ASP A 375 0.27 -24.27 50.39
C ASP A 375 -1.11 -23.95 49.77
N LEU A 376 -2.11 -23.74 50.63
CA LEU A 376 -3.46 -23.42 50.19
C LEU A 376 -3.56 -22.02 49.57
N LEU A 377 -2.86 -21.02 50.13
CA LEU A 377 -2.80 -19.67 49.58
C LEU A 377 -2.08 -19.66 48.23
N THR A 378 -0.98 -20.38 48.08
CA THR A 378 -0.29 -20.52 46.78
C THR A 378 -1.20 -21.19 45.76
N LYS A 379 -1.88 -22.29 46.13
CA LYS A 379 -2.79 -23.01 45.24
C LYS A 379 -3.96 -22.16 44.75
N LEU A 380 -4.52 -21.32 45.61
CA LEU A 380 -5.64 -20.42 45.28
C LEU A 380 -5.18 -19.06 44.71
N ASN A 381 -3.89 -18.90 44.40
CA ASN A 381 -3.31 -17.65 43.93
C ASN A 381 -3.56 -16.44 44.87
N LEU A 382 -3.70 -16.74 46.17
CA LEU A 382 -3.92 -15.78 47.25
C LEU A 382 -2.62 -15.32 47.92
N ALA A 383 -1.50 -16.01 47.64
CA ALA A 383 -0.17 -15.64 48.14
C ALA A 383 0.28 -14.25 47.66
#